data_AF-A0A2D9B0Z8-F1
#
_entry.id   AF-A0A2D9B0Z8-F1
#
_cell.length_a   1.000
_cell.length_b   1.000
_cell.length_c   1.000
_cell.angle_alpha   90.00
_cell.angle_beta   90.00
_cell.angle_gamma   90.00
#
_symmetry.space_group_name_H-M   'P 1'
#
loop_
_entity.id
_entity.type
_entity.pdbx_description
1 polymer ?
#
loop_
_entity_poly.entity_id
_entity_poly.type
_entity_poly.pdbx_seq_one_letter_code
_entity_poly.pdbx_strand_id
1 'polypeptide(L)' 'MQIVIAASKAHGFEEYDAPILESEELYTRKQGEEITQQLFNFEDKGGRKVSLRPEMTPSLARMVMAQAKTLPLP' A
#
# COMPACT_ATOMS: atom_id res chain seq x y z
N MET A 1 14.94 4.18 13.72
CA MET A 1 14.68 3.02 12.82
C MET A 1 15.06 1.68 13.44
N GLN A 2 16.28 1.51 13.97
CA GLN A 2 16.79 0.19 14.41
C GLN A 2 15.94 -0.52 15.48
N ILE A 3 15.36 0.20 16.43
CA ILE A 3 14.53 -0.39 17.49
C ILE A 3 13.26 -1.03 16.94
N VAL A 4 12.59 -0.39 15.98
CA VAL A 4 11.35 -0.91 15.37
C VAL A 4 11.65 -2.17 14.57
N ILE A 5 12.72 -2.15 13.76
CA ILE A 5 13.15 -3.31 12.97
C ILE A 5 13.52 -4.48 13.89
N ALA A 6 14.28 -4.22 14.96
CA ALA A 6 14.67 -5.25 15.93
C ALA A 6 13.45 -5.85 16.64
N ALA A 7 12.50 -5.03 17.08
CA ALA A 7 11.27 -5.50 17.72
C ALA A 7 10.41 -6.34 16.77
N SER A 8 10.22 -5.90 15.52
CA SER A 8 9.48 -6.65 14.50
C SER A 8 10.12 -8.03 14.24
N LYS A 9 11.44 -8.08 14.05
CA LYS A 9 12.17 -9.33 13.84
C LYS A 9 12.06 -10.28 15.03
N ALA A 10 12.16 -9.76 16.25
CA ALA A 10 12.01 -10.55 17.47
C ALA A 10 10.63 -11.20 17.62
N HIS A 11 9.60 -10.66 16.97
CA HIS A 11 8.22 -11.18 16.98
C HIS A 11 7.85 -11.91 15.68
N GLY A 12 8.83 -12.24 14.81
CA GLY A 12 8.60 -13.06 13.61
C GLY A 12 7.95 -12.32 12.44
N PHE A 13 7.93 -10.99 12.44
CA PHE A 13 7.48 -10.22 11.28
C PHE A 13 8.56 -10.20 10.19
N GLU A 14 8.13 -10.30 8.94
CA GLU A 14 8.97 -10.16 7.76
C GLU A 14 8.89 -8.73 7.20
N GLU A 15 10.05 -8.19 6.84
CA GLU A 15 10.15 -6.86 6.24
C GLU A 15 9.72 -6.93 4.77
N TYR A 16 8.89 -5.96 4.35
CA TYR A 16 8.47 -5.80 2.96
C TYR A 16 8.46 -4.31 2.61
N ASP A 17 8.48 -4.03 1.31
CA ASP A 17 8.26 -2.68 0.79
C ASP A 17 7.41 -2.74 -0.48
N ALA A 18 6.85 -1.59 -0.84
CA ALA A 18 6.05 -1.39 -2.03
C ALA A 18 6.52 -0.12 -2.76
N PRO A 19 6.14 0.09 -4.03
CA PRO A 19 6.37 1.37 -4.71
C PRO A 19 5.72 2.53 -3.94
N ILE A 20 6.35 3.71 -3.98
CA ILE A 20 5.74 4.94 -3.43
C ILE A 20 4.64 5.49 -4.35
N LEU A 21 4.73 5.20 -5.65
CA LEU A 21 3.74 5.59 -6.66
C LEU A 21 2.85 4.40 -6.99
N GLU A 22 1.54 4.56 -6.77
CA GLU A 22 0.53 3.50 -6.90
C GLU A 22 -0.70 4.04 -7.67
N SER A 23 -1.57 3.14 -8.11
CA SER A 23 -2.84 3.53 -8.75
C SER A 23 -3.72 4.31 -7.77
N GLU A 24 -4.30 5.43 -8.22
CA GLU A 24 -5.24 6.22 -7.40
C GLU A 24 -6.45 5.38 -6.94
N GLU A 25 -6.92 4.45 -7.80
CA GLU A 25 -8.07 3.57 -7.51
C GLU A 25 -7.88 2.75 -6.23
N LEU A 26 -6.63 2.46 -5.86
CA LEU A 26 -6.31 1.68 -4.67
C LEU A 26 -6.78 2.39 -3.38
N TYR A 27 -6.85 3.72 -3.38
CA TYR A 27 -7.18 4.54 -2.21
C TYR A 27 -8.62 5.07 -2.22
N THR A 28 -9.25 5.16 -3.40
CA THR A 28 -10.60 5.72 -3.55
C THR A 28 -11.72 4.70 -3.38
N ARG A 29 -11.43 3.38 -3.47
CA ARG A 29 -12.44 2.31 -3.42
C ARG A 29 -13.32 2.26 -2.16
N LYS A 30 -12.87 2.76 -1.01
CA LYS A 30 -13.58 2.61 0.28
C LYS A 30 -13.82 3.91 1.05
N GLN A 31 -13.18 5.01 0.66
CA GLN A 31 -13.13 6.24 1.47
C GLN A 31 -13.88 7.43 0.84
N GLY A 32 -14.67 7.20 -0.23
CA GLY A 32 -15.43 8.25 -0.93
C GLY A 32 -14.55 9.21 -1.71
N GLU A 33 -15.15 10.20 -2.38
CA GLU A 33 -14.41 11.19 -3.18
C GLU A 33 -13.63 12.19 -2.31
N GLU A 34 -14.02 12.39 -1.05
CA GLU A 34 -13.43 13.39 -0.16
C GLU A 34 -11.95 13.12 0.16
N ILE A 35 -11.52 11.85 0.13
CA ILE A 35 -10.10 11.51 0.32
C ILE A 35 -9.22 11.98 -0.84
N THR A 36 -9.77 12.11 -2.05
CA THR A 36 -8.98 12.48 -3.23
C THR A 36 -8.35 13.86 -3.09
N GLN A 37 -8.97 14.76 -2.31
CA GLN A 37 -8.44 16.09 -2.06
C GLN A 37 -7.18 16.09 -1.17
N GLN A 38 -6.97 15.01 -0.41
CA GLN A 38 -5.80 14.85 0.47
C GLN A 38 -4.69 14.01 -0.20
N LEU A 39 -5.01 13.34 -1.30
CA LEU A 39 -4.04 12.54 -2.05
C LEU A 39 -3.13 13.46 -2.88
N PHE A 40 -1.84 13.13 -2.91
CA PHE A 40 -0.94 13.68 -3.90
C PHE A 40 -1.09 12.86 -5.19
N ASN A 41 -2.12 13.17 -6.00
CA ASN A 41 -2.41 12.48 -7.25
C ASN A 41 -2.09 13.32 -8.49
N PHE A 42 -1.84 12.63 -9.60
CA PHE A 42 -1.61 13.23 -10.91
C PHE A 42 -1.85 12.20 -12.01
N GLU A 43 -1.98 12.70 -13.24
CA GLU A 43 -1.99 11.85 -14.43
C GLU A 43 -0.55 11.70 -14.96
N ASP A 44 -0.09 10.46 -15.13
CA ASP A 44 1.23 10.23 -15.71
C ASP A 44 1.23 10.42 -17.24
N LYS A 45 2.41 10.32 -17.87
CA LYS A 45 2.54 10.49 -19.33
C LYS A 45 1.77 9.45 -20.16
N GLY A 46 1.31 8.36 -19.55
CA GLY A 46 0.52 7.30 -20.18
C GLY A 46 -0.98 7.45 -19.96
N GLY A 47 -1.46 8.55 -19.37
CA GLY A 47 -2.87 8.79 -19.09
C GLY A 47 -3.41 8.03 -17.89
N ARG A 48 -2.53 7.51 -17.01
CA ARG A 48 -2.95 6.76 -15.82
C ARG A 48 -3.06 7.69 -14.62
N LYS A 49 -4.18 7.58 -13.89
CA LYS A 49 -4.36 8.23 -12.60
C LYS A 49 -3.53 7.52 -11.52
N VAL A 50 -2.52 8.21 -11.00
CA VAL A 50 -1.60 7.69 -10.00
C VAL A 50 -1.56 8.62 -8.80
N SER A 51 -1.19 8.07 -7.64
CA SER A 51 -0.98 8.83 -6.41
C SER A 51 0.30 8.39 -5.73
N LEU A 52 0.98 9.33 -5.07
CA LEU A 52 1.91 8.94 -4.02
C LEU A 52 1.10 8.29 -2.89
N ARG A 53 1.61 7.18 -2.33
CA ARG A 53 0.92 6.45 -1.28
C ARG A 53 0.73 7.35 -0.04
N PRO A 54 -0.50 7.54 0.46
CA PRO A 54 -0.75 8.24 1.72
C PRO A 54 -0.42 7.36 2.94
N GLU A 55 -0.62 6.05 2.81
CA GLU A 55 -0.38 5.04 3.84
C GLU A 55 -0.01 3.68 3.22
N MET A 56 0.40 2.72 4.04
CA MET A 56 0.90 1.41 3.59
C MET A 56 -0.19 0.33 3.51
N THR A 57 -1.28 0.44 4.27
CA THR A 57 -2.30 -0.62 4.41
C THR A 57 -2.89 -1.11 3.07
N PRO A 58 -3.25 -0.24 2.11
CA PRO A 58 -3.79 -0.68 0.83
C PRO A 58 -2.77 -1.42 -0.03
N SER A 59 -1.50 -1.03 0.02
CA SER A 59 -0.41 -1.73 -0.69
C SER A 59 -0.18 -3.12 -0.11
N LEU A 60 -0.17 -3.26 1.22
CA LEU A 60 -0.07 -4.57 1.87
C LEU A 60 -1.24 -5.48 1.49
N ALA A 61 -2.48 -4.96 1.57
CA ALA A 61 -3.67 -5.73 1.19
C ALA A 61 -3.58 -6.21 -0.27
N ARG A 62 -3.11 -5.36 -1.19
CA ARG A 62 -2.88 -5.71 -2.60
C ARG A 62 -1.86 -6.84 -2.74
N MET A 63 -0.73 -6.77 -2.02
CA MET A 63 0.31 -7.80 -2.05
C MET A 63 -0.16 -9.13 -1.49
N VAL A 64 -0.88 -9.12 -0.37
CA VAL A 64 -1.47 -10.33 0.24
C VAL A 64 -2.51 -10.94 -0.68
N MET A 65 -3.40 -10.13 -1.27
CA MET A 65 -4.41 -10.59 -2.23
C MET A 65 -3.79 -11.24 -3.47
N ALA A 66 -2.66 -10.71 -3.96
CA ALA A 66 -1.92 -11.31 -5.08
C ALA A 66 -1.34 -12.70 -4.74
N GLN A 67 -1.09 -12.97 -3.45
CA GLN A 67 -0.57 -14.24 -2.93
C GLN A 67 -1.62 -15.06 -2.17
N ALA A 68 -2.92 -14.71 -2.26
CA ALA A 68 -3.97 -15.30 -1.43
C ALA A 68 -4.13 -16.82 -1.62
N LYS A 69 -3.60 -17.40 -2.71
CA LYS A 69 -3.62 -18.85 -2.97
C LYS A 69 -2.39 -19.60 -2.45
N THR A 70 -1.34 -18.89 -2.05
CA THR A 70 -0.06 -19.47 -1.64
C THR A 70 0.26 -19.22 -0.18
N LEU A 71 -0.35 -18.20 0.44
CA LEU A 71 -0.17 -17.89 1.85
C LEU A 71 -1.09 -18.76 2.72
N PRO A 72 -0.58 -19.34 3.82
CA PRO A 72 -1.41 -20.00 4.81
C PRO A 72 -2.36 -18.97 5.44
N LEU A 73 -3.64 -19.31 5.50
CA LEU A 73 -4.63 -18.54 6.25
C LEU A 73 -4.56 -18.97 7.73
N PRO A 74 -4.71 -18.04 8.68
CA PRO A 74 -4.80 -18.37 10.10
C PRO A 74 -6.01 -19.24 10.42
#